data_AF-A0A3C0GKC4-F1
#
_entry.id   AF-A0A3C0GKC4-F1
#
_cell.length_a   1.000
_cell.length_b   1.000
_cell.length_c   1.000
_cell.angle_alpha   90.00
_cell.angle_beta   90.00
_cell.angle_gamma   90.00
#
_symmetry.space_group_name_H-M   'P 1'
#
loop_
_entity.id
_entity.type
_entity.pdbx_description
1 polymer ?
#
loop_
_entity_poly.entity_id
_entity_poly.type
_entity_poly.pdbx_seq_one_letter_code
_entity_poly.pdbx_strand_id
1 'polypeptide(L)'
;MTHILVDTAHTFFRARHVIRGDTSEKVGMAIHIMVNSIKKAWQDFGGTHVVFCLEGRSFRKDIYAPYKRNRKEMADAMTEKEKEENEVFWECYDDFCDFIKTKTNVTVLHNPRTEADDLIARWIDKHPEQKHVIISTDKDLNQLVKENVKQYNGVTETTMTHQGWFDAKGKPVIDKKLKAPKPAPDTEWLIFEKAMRGDPSDNIFSAYPGVRTKGTKNKIGLQEAFADRKEKGYTWNNLMLTKWVDHDGNEHRVMEDYERNRALVDLHAQPEAIVEELDQTIAQAKSENKSVPQVGVRFMRFCAKYDLNRISEQAQLYVEPFNARLVS
;
A
#
# COMPACT_ATOMS: atom_id res chain seq x y z
N MET A 1 -6.32 -6.98 -19.82
CA MET A 1 -6.66 -5.57 -19.52
C MET A 1 -5.72 -5.08 -18.41
N THR A 2 -5.69 -3.78 -18.09
CA THR A 2 -4.82 -3.23 -17.03
C THR A 2 -5.65 -2.54 -15.96
N HIS A 3 -5.67 -3.09 -14.75
CA HIS A 3 -6.34 -2.50 -13.60
C HIS A 3 -5.39 -1.57 -12.83
N ILE A 4 -5.82 -0.34 -12.60
CA ILE A 4 -5.11 0.65 -11.78
C ILE A 4 -5.67 0.56 -10.36
N LEU A 5 -4.85 0.09 -9.41
CA LEU A 5 -5.24 -0.12 -8.02
C LEU A 5 -4.72 1.04 -7.19
N VAL A 6 -5.61 1.81 -6.58
CA VAL A 6 -5.24 3.01 -5.82
C VAL A 6 -5.34 2.72 -4.33
N ASP A 7 -4.18 2.79 -3.66
CA ASP A 7 -4.10 2.86 -2.22
C ASP A 7 -4.50 4.29 -1.77
N THR A 8 -5.79 4.44 -1.45
CA THR A 8 -6.45 5.75 -1.48
C THR A 8 -5.98 6.65 -0.35
N ALA A 9 -6.04 6.16 0.89
CA ALA A 9 -5.64 6.91 2.07
C ALA A 9 -4.15 7.25 2.02
N HIS A 10 -3.30 6.24 1.77
CA HIS A 10 -1.87 6.47 1.72
C HIS A 10 -1.51 7.48 0.62
N THR A 11 -2.05 7.34 -0.59
CA THR A 11 -1.76 8.30 -1.69
C THR A 11 -2.24 9.73 -1.34
N PHE A 12 -3.41 9.87 -0.73
CA PHE A 12 -3.96 11.18 -0.33
C PHE A 12 -3.10 11.86 0.75
N PHE A 13 -2.87 11.17 1.87
CA PHE A 13 -2.17 11.75 3.02
C PHE A 13 -0.68 11.90 2.78
N ARG A 14 -0.06 11.09 1.92
CA ARG A 14 1.34 11.27 1.53
C ARG A 14 1.57 12.56 0.77
N ALA A 15 0.59 13.01 -0.02
CA ALA A 15 0.71 14.26 -0.76
C ALA A 15 0.91 15.46 0.18
N ARG A 16 0.25 15.48 1.35
CA ARG A 16 0.41 16.51 2.39
C ARG A 16 1.87 16.79 2.75
N HIS A 17 2.70 15.76 2.84
CA HIS A 17 4.10 15.90 3.25
C HIS A 17 5.02 16.46 2.16
N VAL A 18 4.55 16.54 0.92
CA VAL A 18 5.31 17.06 -0.23
C VAL A 18 5.02 18.54 -0.46
N ILE A 19 3.91 19.05 0.08
CA ILE A 19 3.36 20.37 -0.27
C ILE A 19 3.66 21.37 0.86
N ARG A 20 4.06 22.58 0.46
CA ARG A 20 4.13 23.76 1.34
C ARG A 20 3.03 24.72 0.91
N GLY A 21 2.30 25.28 1.86
CA GLY A 21 1.15 26.14 1.59
C GLY A 21 0.22 26.21 2.79
N ASP A 22 -0.88 26.94 2.66
CA ASP A 22 -1.97 26.88 3.63
C ASP A 22 -2.76 25.56 3.53
N THR A 23 -3.66 25.31 4.47
CA THR A 23 -4.43 24.06 4.53
C THR A 23 -5.25 23.81 3.26
N SER A 24 -5.87 24.85 2.70
CA SER A 24 -6.72 24.74 1.50
C SER A 24 -5.88 24.38 0.27
N GLU A 25 -4.75 25.06 0.09
CA GLU A 25 -3.79 24.76 -1.00
C GLU A 25 -3.27 23.33 -0.92
N LYS A 26 -2.92 22.87 0.29
CA LYS A 26 -2.41 21.50 0.48
C LYS A 26 -3.49 20.45 0.14
N VAL A 27 -4.74 20.71 0.51
CA VAL A 27 -5.88 19.83 0.21
C VAL A 27 -6.13 19.73 -1.29
N GLY A 28 -6.26 20.87 -1.98
CA GLY A 28 -6.45 20.88 -3.44
C GLY A 28 -5.30 20.20 -4.18
N MET A 29 -4.07 20.41 -3.71
CA MET A 29 -2.89 19.75 -4.28
C MET A 29 -2.81 18.26 -3.96
N ALA A 30 -3.33 17.79 -2.82
CA ALA A 30 -3.42 16.37 -2.51
C ALA A 30 -4.33 15.63 -3.50
N ILE A 31 -5.51 16.19 -3.78
CA ILE A 31 -6.40 15.69 -4.84
C ILE A 31 -5.67 15.75 -6.20
N HIS A 32 -5.03 16.88 -6.50
CA HIS A 32 -4.33 17.06 -7.76
C HIS A 32 -3.29 15.99 -8.01
N ILE A 33 -2.43 15.71 -7.02
CA ILE A 33 -1.38 14.69 -7.11
C ILE A 33 -2.00 13.30 -7.32
N MET A 34 -3.06 12.95 -6.58
CA MET A 34 -3.72 11.66 -6.74
C MET A 34 -4.32 11.49 -8.13
N VAL A 35 -5.16 12.44 -8.56
CA VAL A 35 -5.87 12.36 -9.86
C VAL A 35 -4.87 12.42 -11.03
N ASN A 36 -3.78 13.18 -10.90
CA ASN A 36 -2.71 13.19 -11.89
C ASN A 36 -1.91 11.87 -11.91
N SER A 37 -1.70 11.23 -10.76
CA SER A 37 -1.07 9.91 -10.69
C SER A 37 -1.92 8.85 -11.40
N ILE A 38 -3.24 8.89 -11.21
CA ILE A 38 -4.19 8.01 -11.90
C ILE A 38 -4.18 8.27 -13.41
N LYS A 39 -4.26 9.53 -13.84
CA LYS A 39 -4.18 9.90 -15.27
C LYS A 39 -2.91 9.35 -15.91
N LYS A 40 -1.75 9.57 -15.29
CA LYS A 40 -0.47 9.09 -15.83
C LYS A 40 -0.41 7.56 -15.88
N ALA A 41 -0.78 6.89 -14.79
CA ALA A 41 -0.81 5.43 -14.78
C ALA A 41 -1.76 4.85 -15.85
N TRP A 42 -2.92 5.50 -16.05
CA TRP A 42 -3.86 5.15 -17.11
C TRP A 42 -3.22 5.25 -18.49
N GLN A 43 -2.55 6.37 -18.79
CA GLN A 43 -1.91 6.62 -20.09
C GLN A 43 -0.69 5.73 -20.33
N ASP A 44 0.21 5.65 -19.34
CA ASP A 44 1.52 4.99 -19.48
C ASP A 44 1.41 3.46 -19.50
N PHE A 45 0.37 2.90 -18.86
CA PHE A 45 0.20 1.45 -18.72
C PHE A 45 -1.04 0.90 -19.44
N GLY A 46 -1.73 1.72 -20.24
CA GLY A 46 -2.94 1.33 -20.94
C GLY A 46 -4.04 0.87 -19.99
N GLY A 47 -4.30 1.68 -18.96
CA GLY A 47 -5.33 1.44 -17.96
C GLY A 47 -6.70 1.23 -18.61
N THR A 48 -7.47 0.30 -18.05
CA THR A 48 -8.82 -0.03 -18.53
C THR A 48 -9.87 0.09 -17.44
N HIS A 49 -9.44 0.02 -16.17
CA HIS A 49 -10.33 0.20 -15.03
C HIS A 49 -9.56 0.69 -13.80
N VAL A 50 -10.20 1.51 -12.96
CA VAL A 50 -9.64 2.01 -11.70
C VAL A 50 -10.37 1.37 -10.53
N VAL A 51 -9.60 0.90 -9.55
CA VAL A 51 -10.11 0.32 -8.30
C VAL A 51 -9.52 1.10 -7.14
N PHE A 52 -10.36 1.79 -6.38
CA PHE A 52 -9.96 2.46 -5.14
C PHE A 52 -10.11 1.51 -3.97
N CYS A 53 -9.05 1.33 -3.18
CA CYS A 53 -9.07 0.56 -1.95
C CYS A 53 -9.05 1.53 -0.76
N LEU A 54 -10.06 1.43 0.11
CA LEU A 54 -10.24 2.30 1.28
C LEU A 54 -9.81 1.58 2.55
N GLU A 55 -9.29 2.36 3.51
CA GLU A 55 -8.79 1.86 4.78
C GLU A 55 -9.94 1.51 5.74
N GLY A 56 -9.85 0.33 6.39
CA GLY A 56 -10.68 -0.08 7.51
C GLY A 56 -9.91 -0.15 8.84
N ARG A 57 -10.44 -0.85 9.86
CA ARG A 57 -9.83 -0.90 11.21
C ARG A 57 -8.52 -1.68 11.28
N SER A 58 -8.34 -2.68 10.40
CA SER A 58 -7.35 -3.76 10.47
C SER A 58 -7.63 -4.87 11.48
N PHE A 59 -7.74 -6.10 10.98
CA PHE A 59 -7.92 -7.33 11.76
C PHE A 59 -6.65 -7.68 12.55
N ARG A 60 -5.49 -7.14 12.13
CA ARG A 60 -4.21 -7.31 12.81
C ARG A 60 -4.24 -6.85 14.26
N LYS A 61 -5.10 -5.88 14.61
CA LYS A 61 -5.34 -5.44 15.99
C LYS A 61 -6.00 -6.51 16.88
N ASP A 62 -6.71 -7.45 16.27
CA ASP A 62 -7.33 -8.58 16.99
C ASP A 62 -6.31 -9.69 17.26
N ILE A 63 -5.26 -9.79 16.43
CA ILE A 63 -4.17 -10.77 16.56
C ILE A 63 -3.06 -10.23 17.46
N TYR A 64 -2.72 -8.96 17.31
CA TYR A 64 -1.62 -8.31 18.01
C TYR A 64 -2.04 -6.91 18.48
N ALA A 65 -2.49 -6.83 19.73
CA ALA A 65 -3.03 -5.60 20.32
C ALA A 65 -2.13 -4.35 20.20
N PRO A 66 -0.78 -4.44 20.24
CA PRO A 66 0.07 -3.28 20.03
C PRO A 66 0.08 -2.72 18.60
N TYR A 67 -0.40 -3.47 17.60
CA TYR A 67 -0.34 -3.09 16.20
C TYR A 67 -0.93 -1.69 15.92
N LYS A 68 -0.14 -0.83 15.28
CA LYS A 68 -0.46 0.58 14.95
C LYS A 68 -0.88 1.44 16.16
N ARG A 69 -0.63 1.01 17.41
CA ARG A 69 -1.02 1.76 18.63
C ARG A 69 -0.31 3.11 18.72
N ASN A 70 0.94 3.18 18.26
CA ASN A 70 1.73 4.41 18.10
C ASN A 70 1.00 5.50 17.30
N ARG A 71 0.12 5.15 16.34
CA ARG A 71 -0.63 6.15 15.57
C ARG A 71 -1.60 6.96 16.44
N LYS A 72 -2.19 6.32 17.46
CA LYS A 72 -3.05 7.01 18.43
C LYS A 72 -2.23 7.98 19.30
N GLU A 73 -1.09 7.53 19.80
CA GLU A 73 -0.20 8.37 20.61
C GLU A 73 0.32 9.58 19.81
N MET A 74 0.63 9.39 18.53
CA MET A 74 0.97 10.48 17.63
C MET A 74 -0.19 11.47 17.43
N ALA A 75 -1.43 10.97 17.34
CA ALA A 75 -2.61 11.83 17.20
C ALA A 75 -2.88 12.63 18.48
N ASP A 76 -2.77 11.98 19.64
CA ASP A 76 -2.97 12.61 20.95
C ASP A 76 -1.89 13.67 21.25
N ALA A 77 -0.69 13.52 20.68
CA ALA A 77 0.43 14.45 20.82
C ALA A 77 0.40 15.66 19.86
N MET A 78 -0.57 15.72 18.93
CA MET A 78 -0.69 16.84 18.00
C MET A 78 -1.09 18.13 18.70
N THR A 79 -0.53 19.24 18.24
CA THR A 79 -0.97 20.58 18.62
C THR A 79 -2.37 20.87 18.07
N GLU A 80 -3.09 21.82 18.66
CA GLU A 80 -4.44 22.19 18.19
C GLU A 80 -4.46 22.58 16.71
N LYS A 81 -3.45 23.33 16.24
CA LYS A 81 -3.32 23.68 14.81
C LYS A 81 -3.14 22.45 13.91
N GLU A 82 -2.39 21.44 14.37
CA GLU A 82 -2.22 20.20 13.61
C GLU A 82 -3.50 19.36 13.60
N LYS A 83 -4.28 19.39 14.68
CA LYS A 83 -5.61 18.74 14.74
C LYS A 83 -6.57 19.40 13.76
N GLU A 84 -6.68 20.73 13.77
CA GLU A 84 -7.50 21.49 12.83
C GLU A 84 -7.10 21.20 11.37
N GLU A 85 -5.80 21.21 11.05
CA GLU A 85 -5.32 20.83 9.71
C GLU A 85 -5.72 19.39 9.36
N ASN A 86 -5.55 18.44 10.28
CA ASN A 86 -5.93 17.05 10.06
C ASN A 86 -7.43 16.88 9.83
N GLU A 87 -8.28 17.56 10.59
CA GLU A 87 -9.73 17.50 10.44
C GLU A 87 -10.14 17.93 9.03
N VAL A 88 -9.63 19.06 8.53
CA VAL A 88 -9.91 19.53 7.17
C VAL A 88 -9.44 18.52 6.10
N PHE A 89 -8.29 17.88 6.33
CA PHE A 89 -7.81 16.82 5.44
C PHE A 89 -8.71 15.59 5.44
N TRP A 90 -9.21 15.16 6.60
CA TRP A 90 -10.13 14.03 6.71
C TRP A 90 -11.49 14.35 6.10
N GLU A 91 -12.04 15.56 6.33
CA GLU A 91 -13.28 16.01 5.69
C GLU A 91 -13.15 15.97 4.16
N CYS A 92 -12.04 16.49 3.62
CA CYS A 92 -11.81 16.41 2.19
C CYS A 92 -11.63 14.97 1.69
N TYR A 93 -10.94 14.12 2.46
CA TYR A 93 -10.78 12.71 2.11
C TYR A 93 -12.13 11.98 2.06
N ASP A 94 -13.01 12.24 3.01
CA ASP A 94 -14.34 11.66 3.09
C ASP A 94 -15.23 12.15 1.93
N ASP A 95 -15.17 13.44 1.61
CA ASP A 95 -15.83 14.02 0.44
C ASP A 95 -15.33 13.40 -0.88
N PHE A 96 -14.01 13.17 -1.00
CA PHE A 96 -13.45 12.48 -2.16
C PHE A 96 -13.93 11.03 -2.22
N CYS A 97 -13.99 10.33 -1.09
CA CYS A 97 -14.53 8.99 -0.98
C CYS A 97 -16.00 8.93 -1.41
N ASP A 98 -16.84 9.88 -0.99
CA ASP A 98 -18.23 9.97 -1.46
C ASP A 98 -18.31 10.20 -2.98
N PHE A 99 -17.46 11.09 -3.50
CA PHE A 99 -17.39 11.36 -4.93
C PHE A 99 -17.10 10.09 -5.73
N ILE A 100 -16.04 9.35 -5.40
CA ILE A 100 -15.68 8.12 -6.14
C ILE A 100 -16.75 7.03 -5.98
N LYS A 101 -17.39 6.94 -4.80
CA LYS A 101 -18.46 5.95 -4.55
C LYS A 101 -19.71 6.23 -5.35
N THR A 102 -20.18 7.48 -5.37
CA THR A 102 -21.54 7.82 -5.83
C THR A 102 -21.60 8.53 -7.18
N LYS A 103 -20.49 9.12 -7.64
CA LYS A 103 -20.47 9.99 -8.82
C LYS A 103 -19.64 9.46 -9.99
N THR A 104 -19.02 8.28 -9.85
CA THR A 104 -18.12 7.70 -10.87
C THR A 104 -18.43 6.22 -11.13
N ASN A 105 -17.80 5.66 -12.16
CA ASN A 105 -17.94 4.24 -12.55
C ASN A 105 -16.79 3.36 -12.06
N VAL A 106 -15.89 3.90 -11.24
CA VAL A 106 -14.79 3.14 -10.65
C VAL A 106 -15.31 2.13 -9.63
N THR A 107 -14.59 1.03 -9.46
CA THR A 107 -14.83 0.13 -8.34
C THR A 107 -14.22 0.75 -7.07
N VAL A 108 -14.98 0.72 -5.98
CA VAL A 108 -14.51 1.16 -4.66
C VAL A 108 -14.63 -0.03 -3.73
N LEU A 109 -13.51 -0.47 -3.17
CA LEU A 109 -13.42 -1.55 -2.21
C LEU A 109 -13.24 -0.96 -0.82
N HIS A 110 -14.07 -1.40 0.12
CA HIS A 110 -13.97 -1.03 1.53
C HIS A 110 -14.51 -2.17 2.37
N ASN A 111 -13.67 -2.68 3.27
CA ASN A 111 -14.07 -3.65 4.27
C ASN A 111 -13.74 -3.07 5.66
N PRO A 112 -14.70 -2.98 6.60
CA PRO A 112 -14.49 -2.38 7.91
C PRO A 112 -13.39 -3.04 8.76
N ARG A 113 -13.08 -4.32 8.49
CA ARG A 113 -12.12 -5.13 9.25
C ARG A 113 -10.74 -5.22 8.61
N THR A 114 -10.54 -4.85 7.35
CA THR A 114 -9.24 -5.00 6.67
C THR A 114 -8.63 -3.66 6.27
N GLU A 115 -7.37 -3.68 5.87
CA GLU A 115 -6.67 -2.49 5.35
C GLU A 115 -6.82 -2.41 3.83
N ALA A 116 -6.48 -1.26 3.25
CA ALA A 116 -6.45 -1.10 1.79
C ALA A 116 -5.50 -2.11 1.13
N ASP A 117 -4.37 -2.41 1.77
CA ASP A 117 -3.35 -3.34 1.26
C ASP A 117 -3.89 -4.76 1.10
N ASP A 118 -4.74 -5.20 2.03
CA ASP A 118 -5.37 -6.52 1.98
C ASP A 118 -6.33 -6.62 0.77
N LEU A 119 -7.08 -5.55 0.50
CA LEU A 119 -7.99 -5.46 -0.66
C LEU A 119 -7.21 -5.44 -1.99
N ILE A 120 -6.07 -4.74 -2.04
CA ILE A 120 -5.19 -4.70 -3.21
C ILE A 120 -4.63 -6.10 -3.49
N ALA A 121 -4.05 -6.75 -2.47
CA ALA A 121 -3.51 -8.10 -2.60
C ALA A 121 -4.59 -9.07 -3.08
N ARG A 122 -5.78 -9.05 -2.46
CA ARG A 122 -6.85 -9.96 -2.83
C ARG A 122 -7.42 -9.67 -4.22
N TRP A 123 -7.54 -8.40 -4.62
CA TRP A 123 -7.98 -8.06 -5.97
C TRP A 123 -7.05 -8.62 -7.04
N ILE A 124 -5.73 -8.54 -6.82
CA ILE A 124 -4.72 -9.09 -7.72
C ILE A 124 -4.89 -10.61 -7.85
N ASP A 125 -5.07 -11.31 -6.73
CA ASP A 125 -5.22 -12.77 -6.71
C ASP A 125 -6.52 -13.25 -7.37
N LYS A 126 -7.59 -12.44 -7.31
CA LYS A 126 -8.87 -12.75 -7.97
C LYS A 126 -8.92 -12.40 -9.45
N HIS A 127 -7.87 -11.76 -9.98
CA HIS A 127 -7.76 -11.37 -11.38
C HIS A 127 -6.34 -11.65 -11.93
N PRO A 128 -5.87 -12.92 -11.87
CA PRO A 128 -4.49 -13.28 -12.22
C PRO A 128 -4.15 -13.05 -13.70
N GLU A 129 -5.14 -13.07 -14.58
CA GLU A 129 -5.01 -12.85 -16.02
C GLU A 129 -4.89 -11.37 -16.42
N GLN A 130 -5.13 -10.46 -15.48
CA GLN A 130 -5.01 -9.02 -15.71
C GLN A 130 -3.62 -8.51 -15.36
N LYS A 131 -3.25 -7.39 -15.97
CA LYS A 131 -2.12 -6.57 -15.52
C LYS A 131 -2.61 -5.64 -14.42
N HIS A 132 -1.79 -5.42 -13.41
CA HIS A 132 -2.11 -4.54 -12.29
C HIS A 132 -1.03 -3.47 -12.13
N VAL A 133 -1.47 -2.24 -11.90
CA VAL A 133 -0.59 -1.12 -11.54
C VAL A 133 -1.08 -0.55 -10.21
N ILE A 134 -0.30 -0.78 -9.17
CA ILE A 134 -0.56 -0.27 -7.82
C ILE A 134 -0.03 1.17 -7.75
N ILE A 135 -0.90 2.14 -7.52
CA ILE A 135 -0.52 3.52 -7.19
C ILE A 135 -0.36 3.60 -5.68
N SER A 136 0.88 3.45 -5.23
CA SER A 136 1.28 3.66 -3.83
C SER A 136 2.78 3.84 -3.72
N THR A 137 3.23 4.50 -2.66
CA THR A 137 4.64 4.49 -2.23
C THR A 137 4.88 3.62 -1.00
N ASP A 138 3.88 2.86 -0.54
CA ASP A 138 4.01 1.96 0.58
C ASP A 138 4.91 0.80 0.18
N LYS A 139 5.90 0.49 1.01
CA LYS A 139 6.86 -0.58 0.72
C LYS A 139 6.27 -1.96 0.99
N ASP A 140 5.15 -2.05 1.69
CA ASP A 140 4.53 -3.32 2.04
C ASP A 140 3.92 -3.97 0.82
N LEU A 141 3.36 -3.15 -0.08
CA LEU A 141 2.85 -3.56 -1.37
C LEU A 141 3.95 -4.05 -2.33
N ASN A 142 5.24 -3.81 -2.03
CA ASN A 142 6.33 -4.31 -2.85
C ASN A 142 6.34 -5.85 -2.92
N GLN A 143 5.81 -6.53 -1.89
CA GLN A 143 5.72 -7.99 -1.86
C GLN A 143 4.78 -8.56 -2.94
N LEU A 144 3.90 -7.72 -3.50
CA LEU A 144 2.93 -8.12 -4.53
C LEU A 144 3.49 -8.03 -5.95
N VAL A 145 4.69 -7.45 -6.13
CA VAL A 145 5.31 -7.26 -7.45
C VAL A 145 5.68 -8.60 -8.06
N LYS A 146 5.17 -8.84 -9.28
CA LYS A 146 5.43 -10.02 -10.11
C LYS A 146 5.30 -9.66 -11.59
N GLU A 147 5.34 -10.63 -12.50
CA GLU A 147 5.36 -10.36 -13.95
C GLU A 147 4.21 -9.44 -14.40
N ASN A 148 3.00 -9.68 -13.90
CA ASN A 148 1.79 -8.92 -14.23
C ASN A 148 1.45 -7.81 -13.23
N VAL A 149 2.29 -7.54 -12.21
CA VAL A 149 2.02 -6.53 -11.18
C VAL A 149 3.17 -5.53 -11.09
N LYS A 150 2.84 -4.25 -11.24
CA LYS A 150 3.79 -3.14 -11.09
C LYS A 150 3.34 -2.25 -9.94
N GLN A 151 4.29 -1.60 -9.30
CA GLN A 151 4.01 -0.51 -8.37
C GLN A 151 4.53 0.80 -8.95
N TYR A 152 3.70 1.83 -8.93
CA TYR A 152 3.97 3.11 -9.56
C TYR A 152 3.86 4.25 -8.55
N ASN A 153 4.91 5.06 -8.49
CA ASN A 153 4.92 6.30 -7.74
C ASN A 153 4.62 7.46 -8.70
N GLY A 154 3.39 7.97 -8.69
CA GLY A 154 2.98 9.07 -9.59
C GLY A 154 3.57 10.45 -9.29
N VAL A 155 4.28 10.61 -8.15
CA VAL A 155 5.01 11.85 -7.81
C VAL A 155 6.40 11.86 -8.45
N THR A 156 7.15 10.76 -8.30
CA THR A 156 8.51 10.65 -8.88
C THR A 156 8.53 9.99 -10.25
N GLU A 157 7.36 9.54 -10.72
CA GLU A 157 7.16 8.80 -11.97
C GLU A 157 8.11 7.61 -12.10
N THR A 158 8.34 6.95 -10.97
CA THR A 158 9.17 5.76 -10.89
C THR A 158 8.28 4.53 -10.81
N THR A 159 8.58 3.51 -11.61
CA THR A 159 7.87 2.23 -11.64
C THR A 159 8.79 1.13 -11.12
N MET A 160 8.35 0.42 -10.09
CA MET A 160 8.95 -0.84 -9.67
C MET A 160 8.25 -2.01 -10.38
N THR A 161 9.05 -2.95 -10.85
CA THR A 161 8.63 -4.15 -11.57
C THR A 161 9.46 -5.35 -11.08
N HIS A 162 9.07 -6.55 -11.51
CA HIS A 162 9.86 -7.77 -11.28
C HIS A 162 11.27 -7.74 -11.91
N GLN A 163 11.58 -6.77 -12.78
CA GLN A 163 12.89 -6.61 -13.42
C GLN A 163 13.76 -5.53 -12.76
N GLY A 164 13.17 -4.71 -11.89
CA GLY A 164 13.85 -3.56 -11.29
C GLY A 164 13.01 -2.30 -11.32
N TRP A 165 13.69 -1.16 -11.18
CA TRP A 165 13.09 0.16 -11.04
C TRP A 165 13.39 1.01 -12.27
N PHE A 166 12.37 1.65 -12.82
CA PHE A 166 12.47 2.44 -14.05
C PHE A 166 11.89 3.84 -13.85
N ASP A 167 12.53 4.85 -14.46
CA ASP A 167 11.99 6.20 -14.53
C ASP A 167 10.91 6.34 -15.62
N ALA A 168 10.32 7.53 -15.75
CA ALA A 168 9.30 7.85 -16.75
C ALA A 168 9.76 7.62 -18.21
N LYS A 169 11.08 7.56 -18.47
CA LYS A 169 11.65 7.31 -19.80
C LYS A 169 12.00 5.84 -20.01
N GLY A 170 11.66 4.96 -19.07
CA GLY A 170 12.00 3.55 -19.10
C GLY A 170 13.47 3.27 -18.80
N LYS A 171 14.23 4.22 -18.26
CA LYS A 171 15.64 4.00 -17.90
C LYS A 171 15.75 3.41 -16.49
N PRO A 172 16.67 2.47 -16.25
CA PRO A 172 16.88 1.92 -14.92
C PRO A 172 17.27 3.02 -13.91
N VAL A 173 16.59 3.04 -12.77
CA VAL A 173 16.93 3.90 -11.65
C VAL A 173 18.21 3.38 -10.98
N ILE A 174 19.22 4.23 -10.87
CA ILE A 174 20.51 3.88 -10.26
C ILE A 174 20.43 4.00 -8.74
N ASP A 175 20.75 2.91 -8.04
CA ASP A 175 20.93 2.95 -6.59
C ASP A 175 22.23 3.70 -6.24
N LYS A 176 22.11 4.70 -5.37
CA LYS A 176 23.25 5.57 -5.01
C LYS A 176 24.38 4.82 -4.29
N LYS A 177 24.06 3.76 -3.54
CA LYS A 177 25.05 2.97 -2.79
C LYS A 177 25.71 1.94 -3.69
N LEU A 178 24.93 1.25 -4.52
CA LEU A 178 25.43 0.22 -5.43
C LEU A 178 26.14 0.82 -6.65
N LYS A 179 25.84 2.09 -7.00
CA LYS A 179 26.27 2.74 -8.25
C LYS A 179 25.91 1.91 -9.49
N ALA A 180 24.80 1.18 -9.40
CA ALA A 180 24.29 0.24 -10.40
C ALA A 180 22.75 0.32 -10.42
N PRO A 181 22.09 -0.22 -11.47
CA PRO A 181 20.64 -0.34 -11.50
C PRO A 181 20.10 -0.95 -10.21
N LYS A 182 19.08 -0.31 -9.62
CA LYS A 182 18.44 -0.79 -8.40
C LYS A 182 17.79 -2.15 -8.69
N PRO A 183 18.12 -3.20 -7.91
CA PRO A 183 17.64 -4.54 -8.19
C PRO A 183 16.12 -4.66 -8.05
N ALA A 184 15.56 -5.66 -8.71
CA ALA A 184 14.18 -6.08 -8.48
C ALA A 184 13.98 -6.48 -7.00
N PRO A 185 12.78 -6.28 -6.45
CA PRO A 185 12.47 -6.77 -5.11
C PRO A 185 12.50 -8.30 -5.09
N ASP A 186 13.25 -8.89 -4.16
CA ASP A 186 13.08 -10.30 -3.76
C ASP A 186 11.93 -10.34 -2.74
N THR A 187 10.73 -10.69 -3.20
CA THR A 187 9.50 -10.60 -2.40
C THR A 187 9.54 -11.54 -1.20
N GLU A 188 10.08 -12.76 -1.36
CA GLU A 188 10.26 -13.71 -0.25
C GLU A 188 11.23 -13.14 0.80
N TRP A 189 12.33 -12.50 0.36
CA TRP A 189 13.26 -11.83 1.28
C TRP A 189 12.61 -10.64 1.97
N LEU A 190 11.83 -9.81 1.27
CA LEU A 190 11.16 -8.65 1.86
C LEU A 190 10.24 -9.06 3.02
N ILE A 191 9.42 -10.10 2.81
CA ILE A 191 8.53 -10.64 3.85
C ILE A 191 9.35 -11.21 5.00
N PHE A 192 10.36 -12.05 4.70
CA PHE A 192 11.21 -12.67 5.72
C PHE A 192 11.96 -11.64 6.56
N GLU A 193 12.63 -10.69 5.92
CA GLU A 193 13.40 -9.66 6.61
C GLU A 193 12.48 -8.79 7.47
N LYS A 194 11.32 -8.38 6.95
CA LYS A 194 10.35 -7.59 7.70
C LYS A 194 9.79 -8.36 8.89
N ALA A 195 9.44 -9.62 8.73
CA ALA A 195 8.97 -10.46 9.84
C ALA A 195 10.06 -10.66 10.91
N MET A 196 11.32 -10.84 10.53
CA MET A 196 12.43 -10.97 11.48
C MET A 196 12.76 -9.65 12.19
N ARG A 197 12.82 -8.54 11.44
CA ARG A 197 13.19 -7.23 11.98
C ARG A 197 12.05 -6.52 12.70
N GLY A 198 10.82 -6.97 12.49
CA GLY A 198 9.62 -6.22 12.88
C GLY A 198 9.44 -4.98 12.01
N ASP A 199 8.44 -4.19 12.39
CA ASP A 199 8.11 -2.93 11.73
C ASP A 199 7.74 -1.89 12.79
N PRO A 200 8.70 -1.01 13.15
CA PRO A 200 8.42 0.06 14.10
C PRO A 200 7.32 1.03 13.66
N SER A 201 7.09 1.20 12.35
CA SER A 201 6.07 2.13 11.85
C SER A 201 4.65 1.66 12.18
N ASP A 202 4.45 0.34 12.22
CA ASP A 202 3.21 -0.33 12.62
C ASP A 202 3.28 -0.95 14.02
N ASN A 203 4.29 -0.56 14.80
CA ASN A 203 4.51 -1.02 16.17
C ASN A 203 4.64 -2.56 16.29
N ILE A 204 5.19 -3.22 15.27
CA ILE A 204 5.53 -4.65 15.28
C ILE A 204 6.95 -4.80 15.81
N PHE A 205 7.11 -5.52 16.92
CA PHE A 205 8.41 -5.72 17.54
C PHE A 205 9.24 -6.78 16.79
N SER A 206 10.57 -6.66 16.82
CA SER A 206 11.48 -7.60 16.14
C SER A 206 11.38 -9.01 16.71
N ALA A 207 11.39 -10.02 15.83
CA ALA A 207 11.46 -11.41 16.26
C ALA A 207 12.82 -11.82 16.80
N TYR A 208 13.89 -11.13 16.38
CA TYR A 208 15.21 -11.33 16.97
C TYR A 208 16.03 -10.01 16.98
N PRO A 209 15.91 -9.21 18.05
CA PRO A 209 16.61 -7.93 18.16
C PRO A 209 18.13 -8.06 17.98
N GLY A 210 18.70 -7.17 17.16
CA GLY A 210 20.15 -7.14 16.91
C GLY A 210 20.68 -8.19 15.94
N VAL A 211 19.81 -8.98 15.30
CA VAL A 211 20.22 -9.95 14.27
C VAL A 211 20.88 -9.25 13.07
N ARG A 212 21.99 -9.84 12.61
CA ARG A 212 22.78 -9.33 11.49
C ARG A 212 22.18 -9.76 10.16
N THR A 213 22.28 -8.91 9.13
CA THR A 213 21.89 -9.32 7.76
C THR A 213 22.80 -10.43 7.25
N LYS A 214 24.12 -10.26 7.39
CA LYS A 214 25.13 -11.26 7.03
C LYS A 214 25.82 -11.79 8.27
N GLY A 215 26.04 -13.10 8.32
CA GLY A 215 26.69 -13.78 9.42
C GLY A 215 28.16 -13.39 9.60
N THR A 216 28.73 -13.84 10.70
CA THR A 216 30.16 -13.83 10.97
C THR A 216 30.61 -15.24 11.33
N LYS A 217 31.92 -15.43 11.56
CA LYS A 217 32.46 -16.73 12.01
C LYS A 217 31.71 -17.33 13.22
N ASN A 218 31.16 -16.48 14.09
CA ASN A 218 30.56 -16.90 15.37
C ASN A 218 29.05 -16.65 15.46
N LYS A 219 28.42 -16.01 14.46
CA LYS A 219 27.00 -15.65 14.51
C LYS A 219 26.34 -15.86 13.16
N ILE A 220 25.18 -16.50 13.16
CA ILE A 220 24.33 -16.68 11.99
C ILE A 220 23.71 -15.33 11.59
N GLY A 221 23.64 -15.06 10.29
CA GLY A 221 22.92 -13.93 9.74
C GLY A 221 21.61 -14.33 9.07
N LEU A 222 20.79 -13.33 8.76
CA LEU A 222 19.52 -13.51 8.09
C LEU A 222 19.68 -14.10 6.68
N GLN A 223 20.72 -13.72 5.93
CA GLN A 223 20.96 -14.21 4.57
C GLN A 223 21.21 -15.72 4.54
N GLU A 224 22.06 -16.21 5.45
CA GLU A 224 22.39 -17.63 5.53
C GLU A 224 21.16 -18.44 5.99
N ALA A 225 20.41 -17.94 6.98
CA ALA A 225 19.18 -18.60 7.42
C ALA A 225 18.10 -18.60 6.33
N PHE A 226 17.95 -17.50 5.59
CA PHE A 226 16.99 -17.40 4.49
C PHE A 226 17.29 -18.37 3.34
N ALA A 227 18.57 -18.54 3.00
CA ALA A 227 18.98 -19.50 1.97
C ALA A 227 18.65 -20.95 2.38
N ASP A 228 18.78 -21.25 3.67
CA ASP A 228 18.60 -22.59 4.27
C ASP A 228 17.14 -22.90 4.68
N ARG A 229 16.22 -21.95 4.51
CA ARG A 229 14.86 -22.03 5.10
C ARG A 229 13.97 -23.10 4.49
N LYS A 230 14.14 -23.39 3.19
CA LYS A 230 13.24 -24.30 2.45
C LYS A 230 13.40 -25.74 2.94
N GLU A 231 14.63 -26.14 3.23
CA GLU A 231 14.97 -27.44 3.80
C GLU A 231 14.89 -27.45 5.33
N LYS A 232 14.65 -26.28 5.95
CA LYS A 232 14.78 -26.05 7.39
C LYS A 232 16.10 -26.62 7.88
N GLY A 233 17.20 -26.26 7.23
CA GLY A 233 18.50 -26.80 7.55
C GLY A 233 19.07 -26.27 8.86
N TYR A 234 20.35 -26.56 9.09
CA TYR A 234 21.03 -26.25 10.35
C TYR A 234 20.98 -24.77 10.71
N THR A 235 21.20 -23.88 9.74
CA THR A 235 21.28 -22.44 9.95
C THR A 235 19.91 -21.85 10.28
N TRP A 236 18.88 -22.28 9.54
CA TRP A 236 17.50 -21.91 9.82
C TRP A 236 17.06 -22.35 11.22
N ASN A 237 17.25 -23.62 11.55
CA ASN A 237 16.81 -24.15 12.85
C ASN A 237 17.56 -23.50 14.01
N ASN A 238 18.86 -23.28 13.89
CA ASN A 238 19.64 -22.64 14.95
C ASN A 238 19.13 -21.20 15.20
N LEU A 239 18.86 -20.44 14.12
CA LEU A 239 18.28 -19.09 14.25
C LEU A 239 16.87 -19.14 14.87
N MET A 240 15.98 -19.97 14.34
CA MET A 240 14.57 -19.99 14.73
C MET A 240 14.33 -20.57 16.12
N LEU A 241 15.14 -21.52 16.57
CA LEU A 241 15.04 -22.11 17.90
C LEU A 241 15.76 -21.31 18.98
N THR A 242 16.47 -20.24 18.60
CA THR A 242 17.12 -19.34 19.55
C THR A 242 16.07 -18.68 20.45
N LYS A 243 16.44 -18.50 21.72
CA LYS A 243 15.66 -17.76 22.71
C LYS A 243 16.36 -16.46 23.08
N TRP A 244 15.59 -15.45 23.42
CA TRP A 244 16.09 -14.17 23.91
C TRP A 244 15.15 -13.62 24.98
N VAL A 245 15.63 -12.70 25.80
CA VAL A 245 14.86 -12.11 26.91
C VAL A 245 14.67 -10.63 26.62
N ASP A 246 13.43 -10.14 26.75
CA ASP A 246 13.12 -8.72 26.57
C ASP A 246 13.48 -7.88 27.81
N HIS A 247 13.21 -6.58 27.73
CA HIS A 247 13.49 -5.63 28.81
C HIS A 247 12.60 -5.82 30.04
N ASP A 248 11.46 -6.50 29.89
CA ASP A 248 10.52 -6.83 30.96
C ASP A 248 10.85 -8.19 31.60
N GLY A 249 11.88 -8.90 31.10
CA GLY A 249 12.31 -10.20 31.59
C GLY A 249 11.55 -11.39 31.00
N ASN A 250 10.70 -11.17 29.99
CA ASN A 250 9.99 -12.26 29.33
C ASN A 250 10.91 -12.99 28.36
N GLU A 251 10.89 -14.32 28.40
CA GLU A 251 11.61 -15.17 27.44
C GLU A 251 10.77 -15.32 26.17
N HIS A 252 11.41 -15.12 25.02
CA HIS A 252 10.83 -15.25 23.69
C HIS A 252 11.61 -16.27 22.87
N ARG A 253 10.92 -16.96 21.96
CA ARG A 253 11.54 -17.81 20.93
C ARG A 253 11.41 -17.13 19.58
N VAL A 254 12.52 -17.04 18.84
CA VAL A 254 12.57 -16.36 17.54
C VAL A 254 11.51 -16.87 16.57
N MET A 255 11.29 -18.20 16.50
CA MET A 255 10.26 -18.79 15.65
C MET A 255 8.84 -18.29 15.99
N GLU A 256 8.50 -18.17 17.26
CA GLU A 256 7.15 -17.78 17.69
C GLU A 256 6.88 -16.32 17.34
N ASP A 257 7.84 -15.44 17.60
CA ASP A 257 7.76 -14.04 17.20
C ASP A 257 7.77 -13.86 15.68
N TYR A 258 8.56 -14.66 14.95
CA TYR A 258 8.63 -14.62 13.49
C TYR A 258 7.29 -15.01 12.88
N GLU A 259 6.65 -16.07 13.35
CA GLU A 259 5.34 -16.53 12.88
C GLU A 259 4.25 -15.50 13.18
N ARG A 260 4.25 -14.92 14.39
CA ARG A 260 3.38 -13.78 14.72
C ARG A 260 3.59 -12.64 13.73
N ASN A 261 4.84 -12.22 13.53
CA ASN A 261 5.13 -11.09 12.65
C ASN A 261 4.77 -11.41 11.20
N ARG A 262 5.02 -12.63 10.70
CA ARG A 262 4.62 -13.07 9.36
C ARG A 262 3.10 -12.91 9.16
N ALA A 263 2.29 -13.34 10.13
CA ALA A 263 0.84 -13.17 10.07
C ALA A 263 0.37 -11.70 10.04
N LEU A 264 1.22 -10.76 10.45
CA LEU A 264 0.95 -9.32 10.42
C LEU A 264 1.48 -8.65 9.14
N VAL A 265 2.58 -9.11 8.55
CA VAL A 265 3.25 -8.41 7.43
C VAL A 265 3.00 -9.03 6.06
N ASP A 266 2.74 -10.33 6.01
CA ASP A 266 2.55 -11.07 4.77
C ASP A 266 1.10 -10.93 4.29
N LEU A 267 0.91 -10.25 3.16
CA LEU A 267 -0.41 -9.99 2.56
C LEU A 267 -1.05 -11.26 2.00
N HIS A 268 -0.31 -12.37 1.91
CA HIS A 268 -0.85 -13.68 1.55
C HIS A 268 -1.04 -14.62 2.75
N ALA A 269 -0.67 -14.20 3.96
CA ALA A 269 -0.87 -14.97 5.21
C ALA A 269 -2.13 -14.55 5.99
N GLN A 270 -3.13 -13.98 5.31
CA GLN A 270 -4.39 -13.56 5.90
C GLN A 270 -5.19 -14.78 6.42
N PRO A 271 -5.84 -14.69 7.61
CA PRO A 271 -6.70 -15.76 8.10
C PRO A 271 -7.84 -16.08 7.12
N GLU A 272 -8.28 -17.35 7.05
CA GLU A 272 -9.32 -17.81 6.11
C GLU A 272 -10.60 -16.98 6.19
N ALA A 273 -11.10 -16.70 7.40
CA ALA A 273 -12.28 -15.86 7.61
C ALA A 273 -12.12 -14.44 7.01
N ILE A 274 -10.91 -13.87 7.06
CA ILE A 274 -10.63 -12.56 6.45
C ILE A 274 -10.60 -12.67 4.92
N VAL A 275 -10.04 -13.76 4.38
CA VAL A 275 -10.03 -14.02 2.94
C VAL A 275 -11.46 -14.15 2.39
N GLU A 276 -12.35 -14.83 3.12
CA GLU A 276 -13.77 -14.94 2.76
C GLU A 276 -14.47 -13.57 2.77
N GLU A 277 -14.24 -12.75 3.79
CA GLU A 277 -14.80 -11.39 3.87
C GLU A 277 -14.30 -10.48 2.72
N LEU A 278 -13.02 -10.58 2.36
CA LEU A 278 -12.44 -9.86 1.22
C LEU A 278 -13.07 -10.32 -0.10
N ASP A 279 -13.27 -11.64 -0.27
CA ASP A 279 -13.94 -12.19 -1.45
C ASP A 279 -15.38 -11.70 -1.59
N GLN A 280 -16.12 -11.66 -0.49
CA GLN A 280 -17.48 -11.11 -0.46
C GLN A 280 -17.50 -9.62 -0.81
N THR A 281 -16.56 -8.85 -0.25
CA THR A 281 -16.40 -7.42 -0.53
C THR A 281 -16.16 -7.18 -2.02
N ILE A 282 -15.26 -7.94 -2.64
CA ILE A 282 -14.96 -7.85 -4.07
C ILE A 282 -16.15 -8.29 -4.91
N ALA A 283 -16.81 -9.39 -4.56
CA ALA A 283 -17.98 -9.89 -5.29
C ALA A 283 -19.13 -8.88 -5.28
N GLN A 284 -19.40 -8.25 -4.13
CA GLN A 284 -20.39 -7.20 -4.00
C GLN A 284 -20.04 -5.98 -4.85
N ALA A 285 -18.80 -5.50 -4.78
CA ALA A 285 -18.37 -4.33 -5.53
C ALA A 285 -18.43 -4.56 -7.06
N LYS A 286 -18.18 -5.80 -7.52
CA LYS A 286 -18.36 -6.18 -8.93
C LYS A 286 -19.83 -6.26 -9.34
N SER A 287 -20.70 -6.75 -8.45
CA SER A 287 -22.14 -6.90 -8.74
C SER A 287 -22.87 -5.56 -8.82
N GLU A 288 -22.34 -4.50 -8.19
CA GLU A 288 -22.86 -3.13 -8.33
C GLU A 288 -22.90 -2.66 -9.79
N ASN A 289 -21.99 -3.15 -10.65
CA ASN A 289 -21.92 -2.88 -12.09
C ASN A 289 -22.29 -1.43 -12.45
N LYS A 290 -21.59 -0.48 -11.82
CA LYS A 290 -21.93 0.94 -11.87
C LYS A 290 -22.06 1.43 -13.32
N SER A 291 -23.12 2.20 -13.55
CA SER A 291 -23.41 2.88 -14.82
C SER A 291 -23.91 4.29 -14.54
N VAL A 292 -23.09 5.05 -13.82
CA VAL A 292 -23.33 6.43 -13.46
C VAL A 292 -23.29 7.31 -14.72
N PRO A 293 -24.37 8.05 -15.04
CA PRO A 293 -24.38 8.97 -16.16
C PRO A 293 -23.70 10.29 -15.79
N GLN A 294 -23.18 10.98 -16.81
CA GLN A 294 -22.61 12.34 -16.69
C GLN A 294 -21.43 12.44 -15.70
N VAL A 295 -20.58 11.41 -15.62
CA VAL A 295 -19.39 11.42 -14.75
C VAL A 295 -18.54 12.67 -14.97
N GLY A 296 -18.36 13.11 -16.22
CA GLY A 296 -17.62 14.34 -16.54
C GLY A 296 -18.19 15.60 -15.87
N VAL A 297 -19.51 15.81 -15.92
CA VAL A 297 -20.14 16.98 -15.27
C VAL A 297 -19.98 16.91 -13.75
N ARG A 298 -20.13 15.71 -13.17
CA ARG A 298 -19.98 15.50 -11.73
C ARG A 298 -18.53 15.72 -11.28
N PHE A 299 -17.57 15.26 -12.07
CA PHE A 299 -16.14 15.48 -11.86
C PHE A 299 -15.79 16.97 -11.93
N MET A 300 -16.35 17.72 -12.88
CA MET A 300 -16.16 19.17 -12.95
C MET A 300 -16.71 19.91 -11.74
N ARG A 301 -17.88 19.51 -11.23
CA ARG A 301 -18.43 20.07 -9.98
C ARG A 301 -17.55 19.78 -8.78
N PHE A 302 -16.99 18.57 -8.71
CA PHE A 302 -16.02 18.22 -7.68
C PHE A 302 -14.75 19.07 -7.79
N CYS A 303 -14.23 19.27 -9.00
CA CYS A 303 -13.06 20.12 -9.22
C CYS A 303 -13.32 21.58 -8.83
N ALA A 304 -14.52 22.12 -9.10
CA ALA A 304 -14.90 23.46 -8.68
C ALA A 304 -15.01 23.62 -7.15
N LYS A 305 -15.39 22.55 -6.42
CA LYS A 305 -15.46 22.57 -4.95
C LYS A 305 -14.08 22.75 -4.29
N TYR A 306 -13.01 22.27 -4.93
CA TYR A 306 -11.64 22.31 -4.39
C TYR A 306 -10.67 23.16 -5.24
N ASP A 307 -11.20 24.11 -6.01
CA ASP A 307 -10.42 25.05 -6.83
C ASP A 307 -9.38 24.39 -7.78
N LEU A 308 -9.71 23.21 -8.32
CA LEU A 308 -8.82 22.42 -9.19
C LEU A 308 -8.79 22.94 -10.64
N ASN A 309 -8.58 24.24 -10.83
CA ASN A 309 -8.73 24.94 -12.12
C ASN A 309 -7.97 24.27 -13.28
N ARG A 310 -6.71 23.88 -13.07
CA ARG A 310 -5.90 23.19 -14.11
C ARG A 310 -6.45 21.83 -14.52
N ILE A 311 -7.06 21.10 -13.58
CA ILE A 311 -7.69 19.80 -13.88
C ILE A 311 -9.00 20.04 -14.65
N SER A 312 -9.79 21.04 -14.22
CA SER A 312 -11.02 21.45 -14.89
C SER A 312 -10.80 21.85 -16.35
N GLU A 313 -9.75 22.63 -16.65
CA GLU A 313 -9.40 23.06 -18.02
C GLU A 313 -9.06 21.88 -18.95
N GLN A 314 -8.56 20.77 -18.39
CA GLN A 314 -8.12 19.60 -19.14
C GLN A 314 -8.95 18.36 -18.81
N ALA A 315 -10.21 18.54 -18.40
CA ALA A 315 -11.03 17.48 -17.82
C ALA A 315 -11.17 16.24 -18.71
N GLN A 316 -11.14 16.38 -20.04
CA GLN A 316 -11.15 15.24 -20.96
C GLN A 316 -10.04 14.22 -20.67
N LEU A 317 -8.85 14.68 -20.24
CA LEU A 317 -7.73 13.80 -19.91
C LEU A 317 -7.91 13.08 -18.57
N TYR A 318 -8.69 13.65 -17.66
CA TYR A 318 -8.84 13.16 -16.29
C TYR A 318 -10.12 12.34 -16.08
N VAL A 319 -11.17 12.57 -16.87
CA VAL A 319 -12.48 11.96 -16.67
C VAL A 319 -12.53 10.50 -17.13
N GLU A 320 -11.78 10.13 -18.16
CA GLU A 320 -11.82 8.77 -18.72
C GLU A 320 -11.58 7.67 -17.67
N PRO A 321 -10.53 7.72 -16.81
CA PRO A 321 -10.34 6.74 -15.75
C PRO A 321 -11.53 6.62 -14.78
N PHE A 322 -12.24 7.71 -14.50
CA PHE A 322 -13.39 7.72 -13.59
C PHE A 322 -14.70 7.27 -14.27
N ASN A 323 -14.76 7.35 -15.59
CA ASN A 323 -15.93 6.95 -16.38
C ASN A 323 -15.86 5.50 -16.85
N ALA A 324 -14.66 4.92 -16.91
CA ALA A 324 -14.41 3.56 -17.36
C ALA A 324 -15.04 2.52 -16.42
N ARG A 325 -15.96 1.73 -16.97
CA ARG A 325 -16.66 0.66 -16.26
C ARG A 325 -15.79 -0.59 -16.19
N LEU A 326 -15.99 -1.40 -15.16
CA LEU A 326 -15.36 -2.72 -15.08
C LEU A 326 -15.92 -3.59 -16.21
N VAL A 327 -15.03 -4.06 -17.09
CA VAL A 327 -15.40 -5.00 -18.16
C VAL A 327 -15.11 -6.41 -17.65
N SER A 328 -16.14 -7.26 -17.68
CA SER A 328 -16.08 -8.67 -17.27
C SER A 328 -15.20 -9.52 -18.17
#